data_AF-A0A6H9UXY0-F1
#
_entry.id   AF-A0A6H9UXY0-F1
#
_cell.length_a   1.000
_cell.length_b   1.000
_cell.length_c   1.000
_cell.angle_alpha   90.00
_cell.angle_beta   90.00
_cell.angle_gamma   90.00
#
_symmetry.space_group_name_H-M   'P 1'
#
loop_
_entity.id
_entity.type
_entity.pdbx_description
1 polymer ?
#
loop_
_entity_poly.entity_id
_entity_poly.type
_entity_poly.pdbx_seq_one_letter_code
_entity_poly.pdbx_strand_id
1 'polypeptide(L)'
;MTSMSRARVARRIAAGAAYGGGGIGLVGAAAMGLLLAEVQLAKRQVGNGTAPHAPKAQGLYGLGYSVPGEPPLRLRMLGDSTAAGQGVRRAGQTPGALLASGLAAVAERPVDLRNVALPGACSDDLDRQVALVLADPAQVPDVCVIMIGANDVTHRMPPTRSVRHLSAAVRRLRTAGAEVVVGTCPDLGTIEPVQQPLRWLARRASRQLAAAQTIGAVEQGGRTVSLGDLLGPEFAANPRELFGPDNYHPSAEGYATAAMAVLPTVCAALGLWPADEERPDVSRREGFLPVARAAAEAASEAGTEVTAAMPTGPRGPWALLKRRRRRRVPESEPAPVTPSPQAGPSGV
;
A
#
# COMPACT_ATOMS: atom_id res chain seq x y z
N MET A 1 -5.51 -14.99 -53.58
CA MET A 1 -6.14 -15.50 -52.33
C MET A 1 -7.66 -15.28 -52.44
N THR A 2 -8.40 -16.34 -52.71
CA THR A 2 -9.72 -16.34 -53.37
C THR A 2 -10.89 -16.12 -52.40
N SER A 3 -11.98 -15.50 -52.90
CA SER A 3 -13.19 -15.13 -52.13
C SER A 3 -13.87 -16.32 -51.42
N MET A 4 -13.62 -17.56 -51.85
CA MET A 4 -14.10 -18.78 -51.21
C MET A 4 -13.60 -19.00 -49.77
N SER A 5 -12.44 -18.44 -49.41
CA SER A 5 -11.89 -18.54 -48.04
C SER A 5 -12.69 -17.69 -47.03
N ARG A 6 -13.10 -16.47 -47.45
CA ARG A 6 -13.89 -15.56 -46.60
C ARG A 6 -15.31 -16.07 -46.36
N ALA A 7 -15.89 -16.74 -47.36
CA ALA A 7 -17.23 -17.33 -47.25
C ALA A 7 -17.31 -18.48 -46.23
N ARG A 8 -16.26 -19.34 -46.13
CA ARG A 8 -16.22 -20.42 -45.11
C ARG A 8 -16.01 -19.89 -43.69
N VAL A 9 -15.22 -18.83 -43.52
CA VAL A 9 -15.04 -18.16 -42.23
C VAL A 9 -16.34 -17.50 -41.78
N ALA A 10 -17.03 -16.80 -42.69
CA ALA A 10 -18.34 -16.20 -42.43
C ALA A 10 -19.39 -17.27 -42.07
N ARG A 11 -19.41 -18.42 -42.77
CA ARG A 11 -20.32 -19.54 -42.46
C ARG A 11 -20.02 -20.21 -41.13
N ARG A 12 -18.74 -20.30 -40.72
CA ARG A 12 -18.34 -20.81 -39.39
C ARG A 12 -18.73 -19.87 -38.25
N ILE A 13 -18.62 -18.55 -38.47
CA ILE A 13 -19.07 -17.54 -37.50
C ILE A 13 -20.60 -17.54 -37.40
N ALA A 14 -21.31 -17.65 -38.53
CA ALA A 14 -22.77 -17.74 -38.56
C ALA A 14 -23.31 -19.05 -37.96
N ALA A 15 -22.65 -20.19 -38.20
CA ALA A 15 -23.03 -21.48 -37.61
C ALA A 15 -22.75 -21.53 -36.10
N GLY A 16 -21.69 -20.86 -35.64
CA GLY A 16 -21.43 -20.65 -34.21
C GLY A 16 -22.52 -19.81 -33.52
N ALA A 17 -23.09 -18.83 -34.22
CA ALA A 17 -24.17 -17.99 -33.70
C ALA A 17 -25.55 -18.69 -33.68
N ALA A 18 -25.82 -19.59 -34.64
CA ALA A 18 -27.14 -20.19 -34.80
C ALA A 18 -27.41 -21.46 -33.97
N TYR A 19 -26.40 -22.25 -33.63
CA TYR A 19 -26.62 -23.58 -33.00
C TYR A 19 -25.75 -23.89 -31.77
N GLY A 20 -24.97 -22.94 -31.23
CA GLY A 20 -24.16 -23.20 -30.03
C GLY A 20 -23.59 -22.00 -29.27
N GLY A 21 -23.69 -20.78 -29.81
CA GLY A 21 -23.13 -19.56 -29.21
C GLY A 21 -24.13 -18.64 -28.53
N GLY A 22 -25.44 -18.86 -28.69
CA GLY A 22 -26.48 -17.99 -28.12
C GLY A 22 -26.46 -17.96 -26.59
N GLY A 23 -26.29 -19.11 -25.93
CA GLY A 23 -26.19 -19.19 -24.47
C GLY A 23 -24.89 -18.58 -23.92
N ILE A 24 -23.75 -18.84 -24.57
CA ILE A 24 -22.44 -18.30 -24.13
C ILE A 24 -22.36 -16.79 -24.38
N GLY A 25 -22.92 -16.30 -25.50
CA GLY A 25 -23.01 -14.88 -25.81
C GLY A 25 -23.95 -14.12 -24.87
N LEU A 26 -25.12 -14.70 -24.55
CA LEU A 26 -26.07 -14.10 -23.60
C LEU A 26 -25.56 -14.13 -22.15
N VAL A 27 -24.95 -15.24 -21.72
CA VAL A 27 -24.31 -15.34 -20.39
C VAL A 27 -23.14 -14.37 -20.30
N GLY A 28 -22.32 -14.25 -21.35
CA GLY A 28 -21.23 -13.28 -21.43
C GLY A 28 -21.72 -11.83 -21.38
N ALA A 29 -22.81 -11.51 -22.10
CA ALA A 29 -23.43 -10.18 -22.07
C ALA A 29 -24.07 -9.86 -20.72
N ALA A 30 -24.73 -10.83 -20.08
CA ALA A 30 -25.30 -10.68 -18.75
C ALA A 30 -24.22 -10.48 -17.67
N ALA A 31 -23.12 -11.24 -17.74
CA ALA A 31 -21.97 -11.07 -16.85
C ALA A 31 -21.30 -9.71 -17.04
N MET A 32 -21.14 -9.24 -18.28
CA MET A 32 -20.64 -7.90 -18.57
C MET A 32 -21.60 -6.82 -18.06
N GLY A 33 -22.91 -7.00 -18.24
CA GLY A 33 -23.94 -6.10 -17.74
C GLY A 33 -23.91 -5.97 -16.22
N LEU A 34 -23.76 -7.11 -15.50
CA LEU A 34 -23.60 -7.14 -14.05
C LEU A 34 -22.35 -6.37 -13.60
N LEU A 35 -21.20 -6.63 -14.24
CA LEU A 35 -19.96 -5.92 -13.94
C LEU A 35 -20.08 -4.41 -14.16
N LEU A 36 -20.71 -3.98 -15.25
CA LEU A 36 -20.94 -2.56 -15.55
C LEU A 36 -21.88 -1.92 -14.53
N ALA A 37 -22.94 -2.62 -14.12
CA ALA A 37 -23.86 -2.16 -13.09
C ALA A 37 -23.15 -2.01 -11.72
N GLU A 38 -22.33 -2.98 -11.31
CA GLU A 38 -21.53 -2.91 -10.09
C GLU A 38 -20.54 -1.75 -10.12
N VAL A 39 -19.85 -1.54 -11.25
CA VAL A 39 -18.94 -0.37 -11.41
C VAL A 39 -19.72 0.93 -11.24
N GLN A 40 -20.92 1.05 -11.79
CA GLN A 40 -21.73 2.26 -11.65
C GLN A 40 -22.23 2.46 -10.20
N LEU A 41 -22.63 1.38 -9.52
CA LEU A 41 -23.04 1.43 -8.11
C LEU A 41 -21.89 1.82 -7.19
N ALA A 42 -20.71 1.20 -7.37
CA ALA A 42 -19.51 1.54 -6.62
C ALA A 42 -19.12 3.01 -6.85
N LYS A 43 -19.14 3.50 -8.10
CA LYS A 43 -18.88 4.91 -8.40
C LYS A 43 -19.87 5.87 -7.72
N ARG A 44 -21.15 5.51 -7.65
CA ARG A 44 -22.17 6.32 -6.95
C ARG A 44 -21.94 6.32 -5.45
N GLN A 45 -21.63 5.16 -4.85
CA GLN A 45 -21.41 5.05 -3.40
C GLN A 45 -20.11 5.76 -2.96
N VAL A 46 -19.03 5.62 -3.73
CA VAL A 46 -17.76 6.31 -3.48
C VAL A 46 -17.85 7.82 -3.80
N GLY A 47 -18.61 8.20 -4.82
CA GLY A 47 -18.78 9.60 -5.26
C GLY A 47 -19.80 10.43 -4.47
N ASN A 48 -20.57 9.81 -3.56
CA ASN A 48 -21.58 10.52 -2.75
C ASN A 48 -20.99 11.25 -1.53
N GLY A 49 -19.69 11.10 -1.26
CA GLY A 49 -18.97 11.89 -0.27
C GLY A 49 -18.03 12.88 -0.94
N THR A 50 -18.13 14.17 -0.63
CA THR A 50 -17.01 15.09 -0.82
C THR A 50 -15.94 14.69 0.19
N ALA A 51 -15.05 13.77 -0.20
CA ALA A 51 -13.91 13.41 0.63
C ALA A 51 -13.15 14.72 0.95
N PRO A 52 -12.98 15.09 2.23
CA PRO A 52 -12.34 16.34 2.59
C PRO A 52 -10.97 16.40 1.93
N HIS A 53 -10.60 17.58 1.44
CA HIS A 53 -9.26 17.81 0.90
C HIS A 53 -8.24 17.31 1.91
N ALA A 54 -7.26 16.53 1.45
CA ALA A 54 -6.27 15.92 2.33
C ALA A 54 -5.61 17.02 3.18
N PRO A 55 -5.57 16.88 4.52
CA PRO A 55 -5.04 17.93 5.38
C PRO A 55 -3.55 18.10 5.11
N LYS A 56 -3.08 19.35 5.09
CA LYS A 56 -1.67 19.67 4.91
C LYS A 56 -0.89 19.23 6.15
N ALA A 57 -0.12 18.16 6.02
CA ALA A 57 0.70 17.61 7.10
C ALA A 57 2.20 17.97 7.00
N GLN A 58 2.58 18.81 6.05
CA GLN A 58 3.98 19.20 5.85
C GLN A 58 4.49 19.99 7.07
N GLY A 59 5.74 19.75 7.45
CA GLY A 59 6.37 20.45 8.57
C GLY A 59 7.33 19.57 9.37
N LEU A 60 7.82 20.14 10.47
CA LEU A 60 8.80 19.53 11.35
C LEU A 60 8.12 18.76 12.48
N TYR A 61 8.48 17.48 12.63
CA TYR A 61 7.97 16.57 13.65
C TYR A 61 9.08 16.22 14.65
N GLY A 62 8.72 16.00 15.90
CA GLY A 62 9.68 15.61 16.94
C GLY A 62 10.59 16.75 17.39
N LEU A 63 10.08 17.99 17.47
CA LEU A 63 10.86 19.16 17.92
C LEU A 63 11.57 18.96 19.27
N GLY A 64 11.03 18.14 20.16
CA GLY A 64 11.66 17.81 21.45
C GLY A 64 13.00 17.07 21.32
N TYR A 65 13.30 16.50 20.15
CA TYR A 65 14.56 15.84 19.83
C TYR A 65 15.58 16.76 19.15
N SER A 66 15.30 18.06 19.06
CA SER A 66 16.19 18.99 18.36
C SER A 66 17.51 19.17 19.10
N VAL A 67 18.61 18.88 18.41
CA VAL A 67 19.99 19.14 18.88
C VAL A 67 20.58 20.28 18.06
N PRO A 68 21.15 21.33 18.69
CA PRO A 68 21.77 22.44 17.96
C PRO A 68 22.86 21.96 17.00
N GLY A 69 22.77 22.39 15.74
CA GLY A 69 23.74 22.04 14.69
C GLY A 69 23.45 20.72 13.95
N GLU A 70 22.49 19.92 14.40
CA GLU A 70 22.07 18.70 13.69
C GLU A 70 20.83 18.96 12.83
N PRO A 71 20.89 18.70 11.51
CA PRO A 71 19.73 18.88 10.65
C PRO A 71 18.69 17.78 10.87
N PRO A 72 17.39 18.10 10.70
CA PRO A 72 16.35 17.09 10.76
C PRO A 72 16.50 16.05 9.64
N LEU A 73 16.03 14.83 9.89
CA LEU A 73 15.81 13.83 8.85
C LEU A 73 14.77 14.34 7.85
N ARG A 74 14.99 14.13 6.57
CA ARG A 74 14.10 14.58 5.48
C ARG A 74 13.30 13.39 4.97
N LEU A 75 12.02 13.33 5.37
CA LEU A 75 11.05 12.35 4.89
C LEU A 75 10.18 12.97 3.80
N ARG A 76 10.09 12.31 2.64
CA ARG A 76 9.24 12.74 1.52
C ARG A 76 8.19 11.70 1.17
N MET A 77 6.93 12.14 1.11
CA MET A 77 5.80 11.31 0.68
C MET A 77 5.48 11.60 -0.79
N LEU A 78 5.35 10.54 -1.59
CA LEU A 78 4.93 10.56 -2.99
C LEU A 78 3.78 9.56 -3.19
N GLY A 79 2.92 9.81 -4.16
CA GLY A 79 1.88 8.88 -4.54
C GLY A 79 0.54 9.52 -4.87
N ASP A 80 -0.52 8.77 -4.56
CA ASP A 80 -1.91 9.14 -4.83
C ASP A 80 -2.62 9.73 -3.60
N SER A 81 -3.95 9.60 -3.54
CA SER A 81 -4.77 10.08 -2.43
C SER A 81 -4.44 9.40 -1.09
N THR A 82 -3.96 8.16 -1.13
CA THR A 82 -3.57 7.41 0.06
C THR A 82 -2.32 8.03 0.66
N ALA A 83 -1.30 8.30 -0.16
CA ALA A 83 -0.08 9.01 0.27
C ALA A 83 -0.38 10.43 0.75
N ALA A 84 -1.35 11.12 0.12
CA ALA A 84 -1.79 12.45 0.54
C ALA A 84 -2.47 12.44 1.92
N GLY A 85 -3.06 11.32 2.34
CA GLY A 85 -3.86 11.22 3.56
C GLY A 85 -5.32 11.65 3.36
N GLN A 86 -5.88 11.39 2.18
CA GLN A 86 -7.31 11.63 1.94
C GLN A 86 -8.16 10.71 2.83
N GLY A 87 -9.28 11.19 3.35
CA GLY A 87 -10.17 10.43 4.25
C GLY A 87 -10.05 10.81 5.73
N VAL A 88 -8.95 11.46 6.14
CA VAL A 88 -8.80 12.02 7.50
C VAL A 88 -9.02 13.53 7.55
N ARG A 89 -9.37 14.04 8.72
CA ARG A 89 -9.63 15.48 8.94
C ARG A 89 -8.46 16.24 9.56
N ARG A 90 -7.57 15.54 10.28
CA ARG A 90 -6.44 16.17 10.99
C ARG A 90 -5.12 15.81 10.33
N ALA A 91 -4.22 16.78 10.23
CA ALA A 91 -2.87 16.60 9.67
C ALA A 91 -2.10 15.45 10.35
N GLY A 92 -2.18 15.35 11.68
CA GLY A 92 -1.53 14.30 12.47
C GLY A 92 -2.06 12.88 12.24
N GLN A 93 -3.17 12.72 11.51
CA GLN A 93 -3.75 11.42 11.15
C GLN A 93 -3.34 10.96 9.75
N THR A 94 -2.60 11.80 9.01
CA THR A 94 -2.11 11.42 7.68
C THR A 94 -0.98 10.39 7.81
N PRO A 95 -0.80 9.50 6.83
CA PRO A 95 0.28 8.50 6.88
C PRO A 95 1.66 9.17 6.96
N GLY A 96 1.84 10.30 6.26
CA GLY A 96 3.08 11.08 6.35
C GLY A 96 3.37 11.55 7.77
N ALA A 97 2.39 12.15 8.46
CA ALA A 97 2.58 12.65 9.82
C ALA A 97 2.86 11.53 10.82
N LEU A 98 2.16 10.40 10.68
CA LEU A 98 2.34 9.22 11.52
C LEU A 98 3.74 8.62 11.34
N LEU A 99 4.20 8.48 10.09
CA LEU A 99 5.55 8.03 9.76
C LEU A 99 6.62 9.02 10.27
N ALA A 100 6.42 10.32 10.09
CA ALA A 100 7.35 11.35 10.56
C ALA A 100 7.47 11.35 12.09
N SER A 101 6.35 11.23 12.80
CA SER A 101 6.31 11.20 14.26
C SER A 101 6.97 9.92 14.80
N GLY A 102 6.65 8.76 14.21
CA GLY A 102 7.25 7.49 14.59
C GLY A 102 8.74 7.42 14.29
N LEU A 103 9.16 7.91 13.13
CA LEU A 103 10.57 7.98 12.74
C LEU A 103 11.34 8.94 13.67
N ALA A 104 10.77 10.09 14.02
CA ALA A 104 11.42 11.03 14.93
C ALA A 104 11.64 10.44 16.32
N ALA A 105 10.67 9.66 16.82
CA ALA A 105 10.78 8.96 18.10
C ALA A 105 11.84 7.85 18.08
N VAL A 106 11.92 7.06 17.00
CA VAL A 106 12.92 5.97 16.88
C VAL A 106 14.32 6.53 16.64
N ALA A 107 14.46 7.57 15.84
CA ALA A 107 15.73 8.19 15.52
C ALA A 107 16.26 9.12 16.63
N GLU A 108 15.40 9.47 17.59
CA GLU A 108 15.61 10.60 18.53
C GLU A 108 16.12 11.84 17.80
N ARG A 109 15.55 12.13 16.62
CA ARG A 109 15.94 13.24 15.75
C ARG A 109 14.72 13.83 15.05
N PRO A 110 14.60 15.17 14.91
CA PRO A 110 13.44 15.75 14.26
C PRO A 110 13.34 15.33 12.80
N VAL A 111 12.11 15.26 12.28
CA VAL A 111 11.82 14.87 10.89
C VAL A 111 11.11 15.99 10.16
N ASP A 112 11.73 16.53 9.10
CA ASP A 112 11.10 17.42 8.13
C ASP A 112 10.32 16.61 7.11
N LEU A 113 9.00 16.64 7.23
CA LEU A 113 8.06 15.98 6.34
C LEU A 113 7.62 16.93 5.22
N ARG A 114 7.76 16.46 3.97
CA ARG A 114 7.09 17.09 2.83
C ARG A 114 6.34 16.05 2.02
N ASN A 115 5.11 16.38 1.67
CA ASN A 115 4.22 15.52 0.90
C ASN A 115 3.94 16.17 -0.46
N VAL A 116 4.35 15.50 -1.54
CA VAL A 116 4.11 15.93 -2.93
C VAL A 116 3.10 15.03 -3.66
N ALA A 117 2.49 14.09 -2.93
CA ALA A 117 1.44 13.23 -3.45
C ALA A 117 0.26 14.05 -3.96
N LEU A 118 -0.40 13.52 -5.00
CA LEU A 118 -1.52 14.18 -5.64
C LEU A 118 -2.72 13.22 -5.66
N PRO A 119 -3.84 13.56 -4.98
CA PRO A 119 -5.07 12.80 -5.10
C PRO A 119 -5.47 12.56 -6.55
N GLY A 120 -5.79 11.31 -6.89
CA GLY A 120 -6.11 10.89 -8.26
C GLY A 120 -4.92 10.60 -9.18
N ALA A 121 -3.67 10.80 -8.71
CA ALA A 121 -2.49 10.46 -9.50
C ALA A 121 -2.42 8.96 -9.82
N CYS A 122 -2.05 8.65 -11.06
CA CYS A 122 -1.58 7.33 -11.49
C CYS A 122 -0.04 7.32 -11.55
N SER A 123 0.56 6.14 -11.72
CA SER A 123 2.03 6.02 -11.70
C SER A 123 2.78 6.90 -12.72
N ASP A 124 2.14 7.35 -13.80
CA ASP A 124 2.77 8.26 -14.76
C ASP A 124 3.02 9.69 -14.21
N ASP A 125 2.33 10.09 -13.14
CA ASP A 125 2.57 11.36 -12.44
C ASP A 125 3.82 11.32 -11.52
N LEU A 126 4.37 10.13 -11.23
CA LEU A 126 5.54 10.01 -10.35
C LEU A 126 6.74 10.79 -10.86
N ASP A 127 6.89 10.95 -12.18
CA ASP A 127 8.00 11.70 -12.77
C ASP A 127 8.01 13.18 -12.32
N ARG A 128 6.81 13.80 -12.31
CA ARG A 128 6.57 15.16 -11.80
C ARG A 128 6.84 15.23 -10.30
N GLN A 129 6.35 14.25 -9.53
CA GLN A 129 6.54 14.24 -8.07
C GLN A 129 8.02 14.09 -7.68
N VAL A 130 8.77 13.23 -8.37
CA VAL A 130 10.22 13.09 -8.19
C VAL A 130 10.93 14.38 -8.57
N ALA A 131 10.54 15.06 -9.65
CA ALA A 131 11.10 16.36 -10.00
C ALA A 131 10.87 17.42 -8.91
N LEU A 132 9.70 17.43 -8.26
CA LEU A 132 9.43 18.34 -7.14
C LEU A 132 10.26 18.03 -5.89
N VAL A 133 10.51 16.74 -5.62
CA VAL A 133 11.31 16.28 -4.48
C VAL A 133 12.79 16.60 -4.67
N LEU A 134 13.30 16.42 -5.89
CA LEU A 134 14.70 16.64 -6.25
C LEU A 134 14.98 18.04 -6.84
N ALA A 135 14.02 18.98 -6.70
CA ALA A 135 14.14 20.32 -7.26
C ALA A 135 15.30 21.12 -6.66
N ASP A 136 15.64 20.86 -5.39
CA ASP A 136 16.76 21.46 -4.69
C ASP A 136 17.83 20.38 -4.41
N PRO A 137 18.96 20.38 -5.16
CA PRO A 137 20.04 19.42 -4.96
C PRO A 137 20.71 19.50 -3.57
N ALA A 138 20.61 20.63 -2.86
CA ALA A 138 21.11 20.74 -1.49
C ALA A 138 20.20 20.01 -0.48
N GLN A 139 18.97 19.68 -0.89
CA GLN A 139 17.95 19.09 -0.03
C GLN A 139 17.56 17.66 -0.44
N VAL A 140 18.55 16.81 -0.73
CA VAL A 140 18.33 15.39 -1.00
C VAL A 140 17.59 14.75 0.19
N PRO A 141 16.47 14.04 -0.04
CA PRO A 141 15.76 13.33 1.02
C PRO A 141 16.61 12.23 1.64
N ASP A 142 16.49 12.00 2.94
CA ASP A 142 17.08 10.82 3.57
C ASP A 142 16.25 9.58 3.22
N VAL A 143 14.92 9.72 3.20
CA VAL A 143 14.01 8.65 2.79
C VAL A 143 12.76 9.18 2.07
N CYS A 144 12.37 8.46 1.02
CA CYS A 144 11.14 8.65 0.28
C CYS A 144 10.20 7.47 0.47
N VAL A 145 8.94 7.74 0.79
CA VAL A 145 7.88 6.73 0.86
C VAL A 145 6.91 6.95 -0.29
N ILE A 146 6.71 5.92 -1.10
CA ILE A 146 5.81 5.94 -2.27
C ILE A 146 4.61 5.05 -1.98
N MET A 147 3.38 5.58 -2.05
CA MET A 147 2.15 4.78 -2.01
C MET A 147 1.30 5.10 -3.23
N ILE A 148 1.27 4.19 -4.20
CA ILE A 148 0.60 4.40 -5.49
C ILE A 148 0.16 3.08 -6.11
N GLY A 149 -0.95 3.12 -6.85
CA GLY A 149 -1.40 2.00 -7.68
C GLY A 149 -2.90 1.74 -7.62
N ALA A 150 -3.61 2.29 -6.63
CA ALA A 150 -5.07 2.17 -6.56
C ALA A 150 -5.74 2.79 -7.80
N ASN A 151 -5.26 3.97 -8.20
CA ASN A 151 -5.75 4.64 -9.42
C ASN A 151 -5.32 3.91 -10.69
N ASP A 152 -4.12 3.31 -10.74
CA ASP A 152 -3.69 2.51 -11.89
C ASP A 152 -4.66 1.35 -12.16
N VAL A 153 -5.12 0.65 -11.11
CA VAL A 153 -6.13 -0.41 -11.25
C VAL A 153 -7.48 0.17 -11.66
N THR A 154 -7.93 1.24 -11.01
CA THR A 154 -9.24 1.87 -11.25
C THR A 154 -9.36 2.45 -12.66
N HIS A 155 -8.28 3.05 -13.17
CA HIS A 155 -8.18 3.61 -14.52
C HIS A 155 -7.67 2.59 -15.56
N ARG A 156 -7.44 1.33 -15.15
CA ARG A 156 -7.00 0.23 -16.02
C ARG A 156 -5.69 0.53 -16.75
N MET A 157 -4.76 1.21 -16.08
CA MET A 157 -3.40 1.37 -16.59
C MET A 157 -2.75 -0.01 -16.75
N PRO A 158 -2.10 -0.30 -17.90
CA PRO A 158 -1.38 -1.56 -18.07
C PRO A 158 -0.33 -1.74 -16.96
N PRO A 159 -0.29 -2.89 -16.25
CA PRO A 159 0.64 -3.10 -15.13
C PRO A 159 2.11 -2.88 -15.52
N THR A 160 2.49 -3.28 -16.73
CA THR A 160 3.85 -3.06 -17.27
C THR A 160 4.20 -1.57 -17.39
N ARG A 161 3.22 -0.72 -17.77
CA ARG A 161 3.39 0.73 -17.83
C ARG A 161 3.50 1.31 -16.42
N SER A 162 2.61 0.90 -15.52
CA SER A 162 2.61 1.33 -14.12
C SER A 162 3.97 1.05 -13.44
N VAL A 163 4.43 -0.20 -13.52
CA VAL A 163 5.70 -0.63 -12.93
C VAL A 163 6.90 0.05 -13.58
N ARG A 164 6.87 0.33 -14.89
CA ARG A 164 7.94 1.08 -15.55
C ARG A 164 8.07 2.49 -14.97
N HIS A 165 6.96 3.20 -14.75
CA HIS A 165 7.00 4.53 -14.15
C HIS A 165 7.47 4.48 -12.69
N LEU A 166 6.97 3.52 -11.90
CA LEU A 166 7.45 3.32 -10.53
C LEU A 166 8.95 3.02 -10.48
N SER A 167 9.43 2.09 -11.30
CA SER A 167 10.86 1.70 -11.33
C SER A 167 11.75 2.88 -11.74
N ALA A 168 11.30 3.71 -12.69
CA ALA A 168 12.01 4.93 -13.06
C ALA A 168 12.07 5.94 -11.91
N ALA A 169 10.99 6.11 -11.15
CA ALA A 169 10.95 6.98 -9.99
C ALA A 169 11.87 6.49 -8.86
N VAL A 170 11.80 5.19 -8.53
CA VAL A 170 12.67 4.55 -7.52
C VAL A 170 14.14 4.73 -7.92
N ARG A 171 14.49 4.40 -9.17
CA ARG A 171 15.86 4.58 -9.68
C ARG A 171 16.35 6.00 -9.52
N ARG A 172 15.57 7.00 -9.97
CA ARG A 172 15.97 8.42 -9.88
C ARG A 172 16.22 8.86 -8.43
N LEU A 173 15.35 8.46 -7.50
CA LEU A 173 15.51 8.78 -6.08
C LEU A 173 16.73 8.08 -5.46
N ARG A 174 16.94 6.78 -5.74
CA ARG A 174 18.11 6.03 -5.27
C ARG A 174 19.42 6.60 -5.85
N THR A 175 19.43 6.96 -7.14
CA THR A 175 20.59 7.62 -7.77
C THR A 175 20.90 8.98 -7.13
N ALA A 176 19.89 9.71 -6.64
CA ALA A 176 20.09 10.95 -5.91
C ALA A 176 20.62 10.74 -4.47
N GLY A 177 20.62 9.51 -3.96
CA GLY A 177 21.09 9.15 -2.62
C GLY A 177 19.99 8.97 -1.56
N ALA A 178 18.71 9.10 -1.92
CA ALA A 178 17.61 8.88 -0.99
C ALA A 178 17.32 7.39 -0.81
N GLU A 179 17.01 6.92 0.40
CA GLU A 179 16.37 5.62 0.60
C GLU A 179 14.93 5.63 0.07
N VAL A 180 14.44 4.49 -0.44
CA VAL A 180 13.09 4.42 -1.03
C VAL A 180 12.34 3.23 -0.47
N VAL A 181 11.17 3.50 0.12
CA VAL A 181 10.22 2.48 0.59
C VAL A 181 8.92 2.61 -0.20
N VAL A 182 8.49 1.53 -0.83
CA VAL A 182 7.23 1.50 -1.59
C VAL A 182 6.19 0.72 -0.80
N GLY A 183 5.12 1.40 -0.39
CA GLY A 183 3.88 0.75 -0.02
C GLY A 183 3.16 0.30 -1.28
N THR A 184 3.13 -1.00 -1.55
CA THR A 184 2.57 -1.54 -2.81
C THR A 184 1.06 -1.31 -2.91
N CYS A 185 0.51 -1.50 -4.10
CA CYS A 185 -0.92 -1.37 -4.38
C CYS A 185 -1.76 -2.13 -3.34
N PRO A 186 -2.68 -1.45 -2.63
CA PRO A 186 -3.56 -2.11 -1.65
C PRO A 186 -4.57 -3.02 -2.36
N ASP A 187 -5.09 -4.01 -1.64
CA ASP A 187 -6.09 -4.94 -2.18
C ASP A 187 -7.45 -4.24 -2.31
N LEU A 188 -7.79 -3.75 -3.51
CA LEU A 188 -9.08 -3.08 -3.76
C LEU A 188 -10.30 -3.99 -3.61
N GLY A 189 -10.12 -5.30 -3.46
CA GLY A 189 -11.21 -6.22 -3.12
C GLY A 189 -11.69 -6.12 -1.66
N THR A 190 -11.02 -5.33 -0.81
CA THR A 190 -11.48 -5.06 0.57
C THR A 190 -12.46 -3.89 0.66
N ILE A 191 -12.64 -3.12 -0.42
CA ILE A 191 -13.54 -1.97 -0.48
C ILE A 191 -14.99 -2.45 -0.38
N GLU A 192 -15.70 -2.09 0.70
CA GLU A 192 -17.06 -2.57 1.04
C GLU A 192 -18.08 -2.35 -0.11
N PRO A 193 -18.12 -1.19 -0.79
CA PRO A 193 -18.98 -0.96 -1.96
C PRO A 193 -18.80 -1.94 -3.13
N VAL A 194 -17.66 -2.64 -3.24
CA VAL A 194 -17.38 -3.52 -4.38
C VAL A 194 -17.99 -4.89 -4.15
N GLN A 195 -19.00 -5.25 -4.94
CA GLN A 195 -19.71 -6.54 -4.85
C GLN A 195 -19.08 -7.63 -5.74
N GLN A 196 -19.55 -8.87 -5.62
CA GLN A 196 -19.10 -9.99 -6.45
C GLN A 196 -19.89 -10.02 -7.77
N PRO A 197 -19.22 -10.13 -8.93
CA PRO A 197 -17.86 -10.65 -9.12
C PRO A 197 -16.74 -9.60 -9.23
N LEU A 198 -17.05 -8.30 -9.26
CA LEU A 198 -16.05 -7.24 -9.42
C LEU A 198 -14.99 -7.26 -8.30
N ARG A 199 -15.38 -7.62 -7.08
CA ARG A 199 -14.49 -7.75 -5.92
C ARG A 199 -13.35 -8.71 -6.18
N TRP A 200 -13.64 -9.89 -6.76
CA TRP A 200 -12.62 -10.88 -7.08
C TRP A 200 -11.64 -10.37 -8.15
N LEU A 201 -12.16 -9.68 -9.18
CA LEU A 201 -11.33 -9.09 -10.24
C LEU A 201 -10.45 -7.97 -9.71
N ALA A 202 -10.99 -7.08 -8.88
CA ALA A 202 -10.26 -5.99 -8.25
C ALA A 202 -9.14 -6.53 -7.36
N ARG A 203 -9.43 -7.53 -6.51
CA ARG A 203 -8.43 -8.22 -5.69
C ARG A 203 -7.31 -8.82 -6.53
N ARG A 204 -7.66 -9.56 -7.58
CA ARG A 204 -6.68 -10.19 -8.46
C ARG A 204 -5.79 -9.16 -9.15
N ALA A 205 -6.39 -8.11 -9.72
CA ALA A 205 -5.66 -7.05 -10.42
C ALA A 205 -4.71 -6.30 -9.47
N SER A 206 -5.19 -5.97 -8.27
CA SER A 206 -4.40 -5.26 -7.26
C SER A 206 -3.21 -6.07 -6.78
N ARG A 207 -3.42 -7.37 -6.47
CA ARG A 207 -2.32 -8.27 -6.05
C ARG A 207 -1.31 -8.52 -7.16
N GLN A 208 -1.76 -8.65 -8.40
CA GLN A 208 -0.86 -8.76 -9.56
C GLN A 208 -0.01 -7.50 -9.74
N LEU A 209 -0.62 -6.31 -9.58
CA LEU A 209 0.12 -5.06 -9.63
C LEU A 209 1.11 -4.95 -8.46
N ALA A 210 0.69 -5.27 -7.24
CA ALA A 210 1.55 -5.23 -6.05
C ALA A 210 2.79 -6.13 -6.20
N ALA A 211 2.63 -7.37 -6.68
CA ALA A 211 3.76 -8.26 -6.94
C ALA A 211 4.71 -7.67 -8.00
N ALA A 212 4.16 -7.10 -9.08
CA ALA A 212 4.97 -6.50 -10.13
C ALA A 212 5.69 -5.22 -9.64
N GLN A 213 5.08 -4.43 -8.77
CA GLN A 213 5.70 -3.29 -8.11
C GLN A 213 6.84 -3.70 -7.18
N THR A 214 6.69 -4.80 -6.42
CA THR A 214 7.78 -5.34 -5.59
C THR A 214 9.00 -5.69 -6.44
N ILE A 215 8.82 -6.41 -7.54
CA ILE A 215 9.91 -6.76 -8.45
C ILE A 215 10.60 -5.49 -8.96
N GLY A 216 9.83 -4.57 -9.56
CA GLY A 216 10.38 -3.36 -10.17
C GLY A 216 11.05 -2.40 -9.18
N ALA A 217 10.56 -2.30 -7.95
CA ALA A 217 11.16 -1.43 -6.93
C ALA A 217 12.44 -2.04 -6.34
N VAL A 218 12.42 -3.34 -6.01
CA VAL A 218 13.57 -4.04 -5.43
C VAL A 218 14.75 -4.10 -6.40
N GLU A 219 14.50 -4.34 -7.69
CA GLU A 219 15.53 -4.33 -8.73
C GLU A 219 16.22 -2.97 -8.88
N GLN A 220 15.56 -1.87 -8.48
CA GLN A 220 16.13 -0.52 -8.51
C GLN A 220 16.71 -0.09 -7.16
N GLY A 221 16.83 -1.02 -6.20
CA GLY A 221 17.42 -0.77 -4.88
C GLY A 221 16.46 -0.14 -3.87
N GLY A 222 15.16 -0.14 -4.13
CA GLY A 222 14.13 0.20 -3.15
C GLY A 222 13.74 -0.99 -2.27
N ARG A 223 13.06 -0.72 -1.16
CA ARG A 223 12.38 -1.72 -0.33
C ARG A 223 10.88 -1.64 -0.57
N THR A 224 10.16 -2.75 -0.44
CA THR A 224 8.69 -2.72 -0.53
C THR A 224 8.04 -3.29 0.71
N VAL A 225 6.92 -2.71 1.08
CA VAL A 225 6.02 -3.23 2.12
C VAL A 225 4.70 -3.54 1.45
N SER A 226 4.27 -4.79 1.57
CA SER A 226 2.95 -5.18 1.09
C SER A 226 1.89 -4.50 1.92
N LEU A 227 1.15 -3.61 1.27
CA LEU A 227 -0.08 -3.07 1.82
C LEU A 227 -1.30 -3.95 1.50
N GLY A 228 -1.07 -5.09 0.82
CA GLY A 228 -2.12 -6.03 0.43
C GLY A 228 -2.74 -6.65 1.67
N ASP A 229 -4.07 -6.53 1.81
CA ASP A 229 -4.80 -6.81 3.05
C ASP A 229 -4.26 -6.01 4.26
N LEU A 230 -4.03 -4.69 4.18
CA LEU A 230 -3.41 -3.85 5.25
C LEU A 230 -3.93 -4.00 6.70
N LEU A 231 -4.96 -4.82 6.95
CA LEU A 231 -5.49 -5.28 8.22
C LEU A 231 -5.89 -6.77 8.18
N GLY A 232 -5.20 -7.65 7.45
CA GLY A 232 -5.46 -9.09 7.44
C GLY A 232 -6.97 -9.49 7.50
N PRO A 233 -7.34 -10.47 8.34
CA PRO A 233 -8.75 -10.74 8.66
C PRO A 233 -9.50 -9.58 9.32
N GLU A 234 -8.80 -8.64 9.96
CA GLU A 234 -9.36 -7.50 10.71
C GLU A 234 -10.01 -6.44 9.78
N PHE A 235 -9.48 -6.13 8.58
CA PHE A 235 -10.18 -5.27 7.57
C PHE A 235 -11.43 -5.96 7.05
N ALA A 236 -11.35 -7.27 6.83
CA ALA A 236 -12.48 -8.06 6.37
C ALA A 236 -13.54 -8.22 7.48
N ALA A 237 -13.12 -8.21 8.75
CA ALA A 237 -14.00 -8.30 9.91
C ALA A 237 -14.61 -6.95 10.30
N ASN A 238 -13.84 -5.85 10.20
CA ASN A 238 -14.21 -4.50 10.67
C ASN A 238 -14.03 -3.41 9.59
N PRO A 239 -14.60 -3.55 8.37
CA PRO A 239 -14.41 -2.58 7.29
C PRO A 239 -14.89 -1.16 7.66
N ARG A 240 -15.91 -1.05 8.53
CA ARG A 240 -16.52 0.22 8.96
C ARG A 240 -15.65 1.09 9.86
N GLU A 241 -14.68 0.50 10.55
CA GLU A 241 -13.77 1.23 11.45
C GLU A 241 -12.55 1.76 10.70
N LEU A 242 -12.22 1.10 9.59
CA LEU A 242 -10.90 1.18 8.97
C LEU A 242 -10.94 1.90 7.61
N PHE A 243 -12.14 2.07 7.04
CA PHE A 243 -12.42 3.04 5.99
C PHE A 243 -13.04 4.31 6.56
N GLY A 244 -12.72 5.45 5.93
CA GLY A 244 -13.35 6.72 6.19
C GLY A 244 -14.82 6.73 5.75
N PRO A 245 -15.52 7.85 5.97
CA PRO A 245 -16.96 7.96 5.66
C PRO A 245 -17.30 7.82 4.17
N ASP A 246 -16.31 7.86 3.28
CA ASP A 246 -16.47 7.61 1.84
C ASP A 246 -16.40 6.12 1.46
N ASN A 247 -16.18 5.24 2.43
CA ASN A 247 -16.03 3.79 2.27
C ASN A 247 -14.96 3.40 1.23
N TYR A 248 -13.98 4.27 0.99
CA TYR A 248 -12.95 4.08 -0.02
C TYR A 248 -11.55 4.40 0.51
N HIS A 249 -11.37 5.56 1.14
CA HIS A 249 -10.08 5.94 1.70
C HIS A 249 -9.92 5.38 3.12
N PRO A 250 -8.69 5.09 3.58
CA PRO A 250 -8.46 4.67 4.94
C PRO A 250 -8.97 5.68 5.98
N SER A 251 -9.50 5.17 7.10
CA SER A 251 -9.80 5.98 8.28
C SER A 251 -8.50 6.40 8.98
N ALA A 252 -8.62 7.18 10.07
CA ALA A 252 -7.46 7.49 10.90
C ALA A 252 -6.77 6.22 11.45
N GLU A 253 -7.55 5.19 11.79
CA GLU A 253 -7.03 3.90 12.25
C GLU A 253 -6.45 3.06 11.11
N GLY A 254 -7.09 3.11 9.93
CA GLY A 254 -6.53 2.51 8.71
C GLY A 254 -5.16 3.08 8.36
N TYR A 255 -4.99 4.41 8.43
CA TYR A 255 -3.68 5.05 8.21
C TYR A 255 -2.68 4.76 9.34
N ALA A 256 -3.11 4.69 10.60
CA ALA A 256 -2.26 4.27 11.70
C ALA A 256 -1.69 2.87 11.46
N THR A 257 -2.53 1.94 11.02
CA THR A 257 -2.11 0.57 10.71
C THR A 257 -1.12 0.55 9.53
N ALA A 258 -1.42 1.30 8.47
CA ALA A 258 -0.52 1.42 7.33
C ALA A 258 0.84 2.00 7.70
N ALA A 259 0.86 3.08 8.47
CA ALA A 259 2.08 3.70 8.96
C ALA A 259 2.89 2.72 9.83
N MET A 260 2.23 1.97 10.72
CA MET A 260 2.89 0.97 11.58
C MET A 260 3.49 -0.20 10.80
N ALA A 261 2.88 -0.61 9.69
CA ALA A 261 3.45 -1.64 8.81
C ALA A 261 4.68 -1.12 8.05
N VAL A 262 4.68 0.15 7.64
CA VAL A 262 5.74 0.77 6.83
C VAL A 262 6.92 1.25 7.69
N LEU A 263 6.66 1.79 8.88
CA LEU A 263 7.64 2.44 9.73
C LEU A 263 8.89 1.59 10.02
N PRO A 264 8.80 0.30 10.39
CA PRO A 264 10.01 -0.48 10.66
C PRO A 264 10.90 -0.67 9.42
N THR A 265 10.31 -0.69 8.22
CA THR A 265 11.06 -0.74 6.95
C THR A 265 11.76 0.59 6.67
N VAL A 266 11.10 1.71 6.99
CA VAL A 266 11.71 3.05 6.91
C VAL A 266 12.89 3.16 7.87
N CYS A 267 12.74 2.75 9.13
CA CYS A 267 13.83 2.76 10.11
C CYS A 267 14.98 1.84 9.69
N ALA A 268 14.69 0.63 9.19
CA ALA A 268 15.72 -0.28 8.69
C ALA A 268 16.41 0.23 7.43
N ALA A 269 15.73 0.97 6.56
CA ALA A 269 16.36 1.61 5.40
C ALA A 269 17.40 2.67 5.82
N LEU A 270 17.13 3.38 6.91
CA LEU A 270 18.02 4.39 7.49
C LEU A 270 19.06 3.81 8.47
N GLY A 271 19.11 2.49 8.67
CA GLY A 271 20.04 1.85 9.62
C GLY A 271 19.73 2.13 11.09
N LEU A 272 18.48 2.51 11.41
CA LEU A 272 18.02 2.83 12.77
C LEU A 272 17.43 1.63 13.51
N TRP A 273 17.50 0.43 12.92
CA TRP A 273 16.93 -0.79 13.49
C TRP A 273 18.04 -1.73 13.98
N PRO A 274 17.86 -2.45 15.10
CA PRO A 274 18.89 -3.36 15.63
C PRO A 274 19.31 -4.42 14.60
N ALA A 275 20.62 -4.64 14.46
CA ALA A 275 21.21 -5.52 13.44
C ALA A 275 20.84 -7.01 13.63
N ASP A 276 20.50 -7.42 14.86
CA ASP A 276 19.99 -8.74 15.21
C ASP A 276 18.57 -8.97 14.68
N GLU A 277 17.73 -7.93 14.66
CA GLU A 277 16.40 -7.97 14.03
C GLU A 277 16.46 -7.90 12.49
N GLU A 278 17.63 -7.66 11.88
CA GLU A 278 17.82 -7.77 10.43
C GLU A 278 17.98 -9.21 9.94
N ARG A 279 18.30 -10.16 10.82
CA ARG A 279 18.44 -11.58 10.47
C ARG A 279 17.05 -12.21 10.25
N PRO A 280 16.86 -13.03 9.20
CA PRO A 280 15.59 -13.71 8.96
C PRO A 280 15.23 -14.66 10.10
N ASP A 281 14.03 -14.50 10.65
CA ASP A 281 13.45 -15.42 11.63
C ASP A 281 12.68 -16.54 10.91
N VAL A 282 13.27 -17.74 10.89
CA VAL A 282 12.68 -18.95 10.28
C VAL A 282 11.32 -19.28 10.91
N SER A 283 11.12 -18.98 12.20
CA SER A 283 9.84 -19.23 12.89
C SER A 283 8.70 -18.35 12.35
N ARG A 284 9.03 -17.20 11.77
CA ARG A 284 8.11 -16.28 11.10
C ARG A 284 8.00 -16.53 9.60
N ARG A 285 8.58 -17.61 9.08
CA ARG A 285 8.66 -17.90 7.63
C ARG A 285 9.36 -16.77 6.86
N GLU A 286 10.34 -16.14 7.50
CA GLU A 286 11.23 -15.18 6.84
C GLU A 286 12.38 -15.93 6.17
N GLY A 287 12.94 -15.34 5.12
CA GLY A 287 14.05 -15.97 4.45
C GLY A 287 14.39 -15.36 3.10
N PHE A 288 15.43 -15.92 2.51
CA PHE A 288 15.92 -15.57 1.19
C PHE A 288 15.14 -16.36 0.13
N LEU A 289 14.51 -15.65 -0.79
CA LEU A 289 13.73 -16.22 -1.89
C LEU A 289 14.12 -15.54 -3.21
N PRO A 290 13.95 -16.19 -4.37
CA PRO A 290 13.96 -15.48 -5.64
C PRO A 290 12.97 -14.31 -5.62
N VAL A 291 13.35 -13.14 -6.14
CA VAL A 291 12.55 -11.90 -6.05
C VAL A 291 11.10 -12.12 -6.51
N ALA A 292 10.89 -12.83 -7.61
CA ALA A 292 9.54 -13.11 -8.13
C ALA A 292 8.67 -13.93 -7.15
N ARG A 293 9.27 -14.88 -6.40
CA ARG A 293 8.57 -15.66 -5.39
C ARG A 293 8.30 -14.83 -4.14
N ALA A 294 9.28 -14.06 -3.67
CA ALA A 294 9.10 -13.12 -2.56
C ALA A 294 7.97 -12.13 -2.85
N ALA A 295 7.91 -11.60 -4.08
CA ALA A 295 6.86 -10.70 -4.54
C ALA A 295 5.47 -11.33 -4.54
N ALA A 296 5.35 -12.57 -5.02
CA ALA A 296 4.07 -13.29 -5.03
C ALA A 296 3.57 -13.61 -3.61
N GLU A 297 4.47 -14.02 -2.72
CA GLU A 297 4.16 -14.26 -1.31
C GLU A 297 3.78 -12.96 -0.59
N ALA A 298 4.56 -11.88 -0.78
CA ALA A 298 4.27 -10.58 -0.19
C ALA A 298 2.94 -10.00 -0.67
N ALA A 299 2.62 -10.09 -1.96
CA ALA A 299 1.34 -9.60 -2.50
C ALA A 299 0.10 -10.33 -1.93
N SER A 300 0.30 -11.47 -1.28
CA SER A 300 -0.76 -12.25 -0.64
C SER A 300 -0.82 -12.05 0.88
N GLU A 301 0.13 -11.32 1.48
CA GLU A 301 0.22 -11.15 2.93
C GLU A 301 0.72 -9.77 3.36
N ALA A 302 -0.16 -9.03 4.04
CA ALA A 302 0.10 -7.68 4.53
C ALA A 302 1.28 -7.57 5.49
N GLY A 303 1.94 -6.41 5.46
CA GLY A 303 3.07 -6.10 6.33
C GLY A 303 4.33 -6.91 6.00
N THR A 304 4.31 -7.65 4.90
CA THR A 304 5.49 -8.35 4.38
C THR A 304 6.43 -7.34 3.73
N GLU A 305 7.63 -7.21 4.28
CA GLU A 305 8.72 -6.44 3.69
C GLU A 305 9.50 -7.33 2.71
N VAL A 306 9.85 -6.77 1.56
CA VAL A 306 10.76 -7.37 0.60
C VAL A 306 11.87 -6.38 0.29
N THR A 307 13.12 -6.82 0.46
CA THR A 307 14.32 -6.05 0.16
C THR A 307 15.30 -6.90 -0.65
N ALA A 308 16.17 -6.27 -1.44
CA ALA A 308 17.18 -6.99 -2.21
C ALA A 308 18.13 -7.74 -1.27
N ALA A 309 18.42 -9.00 -1.58
CA ALA A 309 19.42 -9.79 -0.90
C ALA A 309 20.64 -9.95 -1.79
N MET A 310 21.81 -9.54 -1.28
CA MET A 310 23.08 -9.78 -1.94
C MET A 310 23.78 -10.98 -1.27
N PRO A 311 24.43 -11.87 -2.06
CA PRO A 311 24.57 -11.84 -3.52
C PRO A 311 23.37 -12.44 -4.26
N THR A 312 23.23 -12.07 -5.54
CA THR A 312 22.29 -12.71 -6.46
C THR A 312 22.71 -14.17 -6.69
N GLY A 313 21.86 -15.12 -6.29
CA GLY A 313 22.15 -16.55 -6.49
C GLY A 313 22.06 -16.99 -7.96
N PRO A 314 22.39 -18.25 -8.26
CA PRO A 314 22.55 -18.78 -9.63
C PRO A 314 21.26 -18.81 -10.48
N ARG A 315 20.10 -18.44 -9.92
CA ARG A 315 18.78 -18.43 -10.57
C ARG A 315 18.18 -17.03 -10.75
N GLY A 316 18.99 -15.97 -10.63
CA GLY A 316 18.55 -14.58 -10.74
C GLY A 316 18.62 -13.83 -9.40
N PRO A 317 18.06 -12.60 -9.30
CA PRO A 317 18.14 -11.80 -8.09
C PRO A 317 17.35 -12.44 -6.94
N TRP A 318 17.91 -12.36 -5.73
CA TRP A 318 17.28 -12.83 -4.49
C TRP A 318 16.78 -11.64 -3.69
N ALA A 319 15.76 -11.88 -2.89
CA ALA A 319 15.22 -10.93 -1.93
C ALA A 319 15.13 -11.58 -0.55
N LEU A 320 15.32 -10.77 0.48
CA LEU A 320 14.97 -11.10 1.84
C LEU A 320 13.49 -10.74 2.05
N LEU A 321 12.68 -11.74 2.38
CA LEU A 321 11.29 -11.57 2.78
C LEU A 321 11.23 -11.54 4.31
N LYS A 322 10.68 -10.47 4.89
CA LYS A 322 10.48 -10.32 6.33
C LYS A 322 9.01 -10.11 6.66
N ARG A 323 8.55 -10.66 7.78
CA ARG A 323 7.17 -10.57 8.23
C ARG A 323 7.12 -9.78 9.52
N ARG A 324 6.85 -8.48 9.39
CA ARG A 324 6.74 -7.59 10.55
C ARG A 324 5.34 -7.68 11.16
N ARG A 325 4.97 -8.89 11.60
CA ARG A 325 3.72 -9.12 12.35
C ARG A 325 3.88 -8.65 13.79
N ARG A 326 2.78 -8.10 14.31
CA ARG A 326 2.57 -7.73 15.71
C ARG A 326 2.92 -8.91 16.64
N ARG A 327 3.82 -8.70 17.60
CA ARG A 327 3.84 -9.53 18.82
C ARG A 327 2.65 -9.06 19.65
N ARG A 328 1.59 -9.87 19.75
CA ARG A 328 0.51 -9.61 20.70
C ARG A 328 1.16 -9.71 22.09
N VAL A 329 1.28 -8.59 22.80
CA VAL A 329 1.46 -8.65 24.25
C VAL A 329 0.17 -9.29 24.75
N PRO A 330 0.20 -10.44 25.45
CA PRO A 330 -0.99 -10.99 26.06
C PRO A 330 -1.59 -9.89 26.94
N GLU A 331 -2.86 -9.60 26.73
CA GLU A 331 -3.61 -8.72 27.62
C GLU A 331 -3.52 -9.37 29.01
N SER A 332 -2.84 -8.70 29.94
CA SER A 332 -2.77 -9.16 31.32
C SER A 332 -4.21 -9.26 31.81
N GLU A 333 -4.66 -10.48 32.10
CA GLU A 333 -5.97 -10.74 32.69
C GLU A 333 -6.14 -9.78 33.88
N PRO A 334 -7.21 -8.95 33.92
CA PRO A 334 -7.42 -8.08 35.06
C PRO A 334 -7.55 -8.97 36.30
N ALA A 335 -6.65 -8.75 37.26
CA ALA A 335 -6.63 -9.48 38.52
C ALA A 335 -8.04 -9.44 39.13
N PRO A 336 -8.55 -10.58 39.66
CA PRO A 336 -9.88 -10.63 40.24
C PRO A 336 -9.99 -9.60 41.35
N VAL A 337 -10.95 -8.68 41.19
CA VAL A 337 -11.27 -7.65 42.17
C VAL A 337 -11.83 -8.36 43.40
N THR A 338 -11.01 -8.48 44.45
CA THR A 338 -11.46 -8.92 45.76
C THR A 338 -12.43 -7.87 46.30
N PRO A 339 -13.70 -8.20 46.62
CA PRO A 339 -14.63 -7.22 47.16
C PRO A 339 -14.18 -6.80 48.56
N SER A 340 -14.02 -5.49 48.76
CA SER A 340 -13.73 -4.87 50.06
C SER A 340 -14.87 -5.15 51.06
N PRO A 341 -14.57 -5.43 52.35
CA PRO A 341 -15.60 -5.66 53.35
C PRO A 341 -16.39 -4.37 53.64
N GLN A 342 -17.72 -4.46 53.59
CA GLN A 342 -18.62 -3.38 53.98
C GLN A 342 -18.44 -3.04 55.47
N ALA A 343 -18.16 -1.77 55.75
CA ALA A 343 -18.17 -1.22 57.10
C ALA A 343 -19.62 -1.18 57.62
N GLY A 344 -19.87 -1.81 58.77
CA GLY A 344 -21.16 -1.77 59.47
C GLY A 344 -21.48 -0.39 60.05
N PRO A 345 -22.76 -0.12 60.36
CA PRO A 345 -23.22 1.20 60.76
C PRO A 345 -22.77 1.57 62.18
N SER A 346 -22.18 2.76 62.33
CA SER A 346 -21.86 3.39 63.60
C SER A 346 -23.13 3.93 64.25
N GLY A 347 -23.47 3.45 65.44
CA GLY A 347 -24.48 4.06 66.31
C GLY A 347 -23.86 5.05 67.28
N VAL A 348 -24.43 6.25 67.38
CA VAL A 348 -24.80 6.99 68.61
C VAL A 348 -26.03 7.82 68.29
#